data_AF-A0A3Q2Z6F6-F1
#
_entry.id   AF-A0A3Q2Z6F6-F1
#
_cell.length_a   1.000
_cell.length_b   1.000
_cell.length_c   1.000
_cell.angle_alpha   90.00
_cell.angle_beta   90.00
_cell.angle_gamma   90.00
#
_symmetry.space_group_name_H-M   'P 1'
#
loop_
_entity.id
_entity.type
_entity.pdbx_description
1 polymer ?
#
loop_
_entity_poly.entity_id
_entity_poly.type
_entity_poly.pdbx_seq_one_letter_code
_entity_poly.pdbx_strand_id
1 'polypeptide(L)'
;MATAASIPVAFNQSVTFTSIFNASCRFDEEFKYILLPVSYTLVFVAGLVLNATALWTFVKMRPWNPNAIFMFHLALSDFLYVLSLPTLIYYYANRSHWPFGVAACKIVRFLFYANLYCSILLLTCISLHRYMGICHPIKALSLIKPRHAHLACAAVWAAVVVCLVPNLVFVTTSRIP
;
A
#
# COMPACT_ATOMS: atom_id res chain seq x y z
N MET A 1 -43.35 47.27 -48.51
CA MET A 1 -43.12 47.04 -49.94
C MET A 1 -41.62 46.97 -50.16
N ALA A 2 -41.11 45.78 -50.57
CA ALA A 2 -39.74 45.43 -51.01
C ALA A 2 -38.56 45.60 -50.00
N THR A 3 -37.50 44.78 -49.95
CA THR A 3 -37.25 43.32 -49.94
C THR A 3 -35.74 43.14 -49.64
N ALA A 4 -35.42 42.16 -48.77
CA ALA A 4 -34.19 41.35 -48.61
C ALA A 4 -32.80 41.81 -49.16
N ALA A 5 -31.79 41.72 -48.28
CA ALA A 5 -30.51 41.09 -48.60
C ALA A 5 -29.92 40.42 -47.33
N SER A 6 -29.85 39.10 -47.37
CA SER A 6 -29.28 38.18 -46.39
C SER A 6 -27.79 37.97 -46.63
N ILE A 7 -26.94 38.05 -45.58
CA ILE A 7 -25.71 37.23 -45.48
C ILE A 7 -25.56 36.78 -44.02
N PRO A 8 -25.46 35.47 -43.75
CA PRO A 8 -25.30 34.93 -42.40
C PRO A 8 -23.85 35.10 -41.94
N VAL A 9 -23.64 35.69 -40.77
CA VAL A 9 -22.36 35.55 -40.07
C VAL A 9 -22.27 34.09 -39.64
N ALA A 10 -21.53 33.29 -40.39
CA ALA A 10 -21.14 31.94 -39.99
C ALA A 10 -20.23 32.05 -38.76
N PHE A 11 -20.85 32.12 -37.57
CA PHE A 11 -20.16 31.92 -36.31
C PHE A 11 -19.67 30.48 -36.31
N ASN A 12 -18.37 30.29 -36.56
CA ASN A 12 -17.77 28.99 -36.78
C ASN A 12 -17.76 28.22 -35.44
N GLN A 13 -18.84 27.51 -35.15
CA GLN A 13 -19.04 26.66 -33.96
C GLN A 13 -17.86 25.70 -33.73
N SER A 14 -17.12 25.36 -34.79
CA SER A 14 -15.92 24.52 -34.77
C SER A 14 -14.78 25.10 -33.93
N VAL A 15 -14.59 26.43 -33.87
CA VAL A 15 -13.47 27.07 -33.14
C VAL A 15 -13.69 27.03 -31.62
N THR A 16 -14.93 27.30 -31.17
CA THR A 16 -15.35 27.12 -29.77
C THR A 16 -15.39 25.65 -29.38
N PHE A 17 -15.82 24.76 -30.28
CA PHE A 17 -15.78 23.31 -30.03
C PHE A 17 -14.33 22.82 -29.86
N THR A 18 -13.40 23.19 -30.75
CA THR A 18 -11.98 22.77 -30.62
C THR A 18 -11.29 23.27 -29.36
N SER A 19 -11.66 24.43 -28.81
CA SER A 19 -11.08 24.90 -27.53
C SER A 19 -11.59 24.11 -26.32
N ILE A 20 -12.83 23.62 -26.36
CA ILE A 20 -13.39 22.75 -25.31
C ILE A 20 -12.75 21.36 -25.37
N PHE A 21 -12.48 20.83 -26.58
CA PHE A 21 -11.83 19.53 -26.77
C PHE A 21 -10.29 19.56 -26.57
N ASN A 22 -9.65 20.73 -26.63
CA ASN A 22 -8.23 20.92 -26.29
C ASN A 22 -7.98 21.30 -24.84
N ALA A 23 -9.02 21.31 -23.99
CA ALA A 23 -8.86 21.45 -22.55
C ALA A 23 -8.16 20.19 -22.02
N SER A 24 -6.84 20.24 -21.92
CA SER A 24 -6.06 19.21 -21.23
C SER A 24 -6.50 19.22 -19.78
N CYS A 25 -7.12 18.14 -19.31
CA CYS A 25 -7.49 18.00 -17.92
C CYS A 25 -6.20 17.82 -17.10
N ARG A 26 -5.64 18.94 -16.64
CA ARG A 26 -4.42 18.95 -15.82
C ARG A 26 -4.85 18.80 -14.36
N PHE A 27 -4.72 17.59 -13.82
CA PHE A 27 -4.84 17.38 -12.38
C PHE A 27 -3.67 18.10 -11.70
N ASP A 28 -3.99 19.05 -10.84
CA ASP A 28 -3.00 19.74 -10.04
C ASP A 28 -2.56 18.83 -8.88
N GLU A 29 -1.52 18.04 -9.13
CA GLU A 29 -0.97 17.09 -8.17
C GLU A 29 0.08 17.73 -7.23
N GLU A 30 0.24 19.07 -7.22
CA GLU A 30 1.20 19.78 -6.37
C GLU A 30 1.02 19.42 -4.88
N PHE A 31 -0.22 19.24 -4.43
CA PHE A 31 -0.53 18.92 -3.03
C PHE A 31 0.16 17.64 -2.54
N LYS A 32 0.44 16.68 -3.44
CA LYS A 32 1.05 15.39 -3.09
C LYS A 32 2.47 15.57 -2.53
N TYR A 33 3.18 16.60 -2.98
CA TYR A 33 4.55 16.89 -2.57
C TYR A 33 4.66 17.44 -1.15
N ILE A 34 3.54 17.84 -0.54
CA ILE A 34 3.48 18.26 0.86
C ILE A 34 2.78 17.17 1.69
N LEU A 35 1.61 16.71 1.24
CA LEU A 35 0.79 15.77 1.98
C LEU A 35 1.47 14.41 2.19
N LEU A 36 2.11 13.84 1.16
CA LEU A 36 2.72 12.51 1.25
C LEU A 36 3.98 12.51 2.13
N PRO A 37 4.94 13.44 1.97
CA PRO A 37 6.09 13.50 2.88
C PRO A 37 5.70 13.69 4.34
N VAL A 38 4.74 14.58 4.63
CA VAL A 38 4.27 14.83 6.00
C VAL A 38 3.61 13.58 6.57
N SER A 39 2.65 12.99 5.85
CA SER A 39 1.96 11.78 6.32
C SER A 39 2.90 10.59 6.49
N TYR A 40 3.79 10.33 5.53
CA TYR A 40 4.78 9.26 5.63
C TYR A 40 5.78 9.49 6.75
N THR A 41 6.17 10.73 7.06
CA THR A 41 7.04 11.03 8.20
C THR A 41 6.35 10.72 9.52
N LEU A 42 5.07 11.09 9.67
CA LEU A 42 4.28 10.77 10.86
C LEU A 42 4.13 9.25 11.03
N VAL A 43 3.78 8.55 9.95
CA VAL A 43 3.68 7.07 9.95
C VAL A 43 5.03 6.44 10.23
N PHE A 44 6.13 7.00 9.72
CA PHE A 44 7.46 6.50 9.98
C PHE A 44 7.82 6.57 11.46
N VAL A 45 7.69 7.75 12.08
CA VAL A 45 8.03 7.94 13.50
C VAL A 45 7.14 7.08 14.39
N ALA A 46 5.82 7.17 14.22
CA ALA A 46 4.88 6.40 15.03
C ALA A 46 5.05 4.89 14.81
N GLY A 47 5.11 4.47 13.55
CA GLY A 47 5.22 3.07 13.17
C GLY A 47 6.55 2.45 13.61
N LEU A 48 7.66 3.19 13.56
CA LEU A 48 8.95 2.69 14.02
C LEU A 48 8.92 2.44 15.53
N VAL A 49 8.46 3.42 16.31
CA VAL A 49 8.40 3.30 17.78
C VAL A 49 7.43 2.19 18.20
N LEU A 50 6.20 2.20 17.67
CA LEU A 50 5.16 1.25 18.06
C LEU A 50 5.52 -0.19 17.65
N ASN A 51 5.90 -0.41 16.38
CA ASN A 51 6.18 -1.76 15.91
C ASN A 51 7.50 -2.32 16.47
N ALA A 52 8.55 -1.50 16.64
CA ALA A 52 9.78 -1.97 17.28
C ALA A 52 9.53 -2.37 18.75
N THR A 53 8.77 -1.56 19.49
CA THR A 53 8.40 -1.88 20.88
C THR A 53 7.53 -3.13 20.97
N ALA A 54 6.57 -3.30 20.05
CA ALA A 54 5.75 -4.50 19.97
C ALA A 54 6.60 -5.75 19.69
N LEU A 55 7.49 -5.71 18.69
CA LEU A 55 8.41 -6.80 18.38
C LEU A 55 9.30 -7.16 19.57
N TRP A 56 9.87 -6.16 20.24
CA TRP A 56 10.68 -6.36 21.45
C TRP A 56 9.89 -7.05 22.56
N THR A 57 8.66 -6.58 22.81
CA THR A 57 7.76 -7.12 23.83
C THR A 57 7.38 -8.57 23.52
N PHE A 58 7.02 -8.88 22.27
CA PHE A 58 6.73 -10.26 21.86
C PHE A 58 7.94 -11.16 22.07
N VAL A 59 9.15 -10.75 21.67
CA VAL A 59 10.37 -11.54 21.88
C VAL A 59 10.57 -11.89 23.37
N LYS A 60 10.23 -10.98 24.29
CA LYS A 60 10.33 -11.20 25.74
C LYS A 60 9.19 -12.05 26.32
N MET A 61 7.96 -11.95 25.81
CA MET A 61 6.76 -12.63 26.35
C MET A 61 6.64 -14.12 25.96
N ARG A 62 7.75 -14.85 25.82
CA ARG A 62 7.72 -16.29 25.54
C ARG A 62 7.19 -17.06 26.78
N PRO A 63 6.41 -18.15 26.61
CA PRO A 63 6.02 -18.81 25.37
C PRO A 63 4.86 -18.13 24.62
N TRP A 64 4.84 -18.25 23.29
CA TRP A 64 3.81 -17.59 22.46
C TRP A 64 2.57 -18.46 22.29
N ASN A 65 1.41 -17.85 22.50
CA ASN A 65 0.13 -18.42 22.07
C ASN A 65 -0.13 -18.13 20.57
N PRO A 66 -1.09 -18.81 19.93
CA PRO A 66 -1.41 -18.61 18.50
C PRO A 66 -1.70 -17.16 18.10
N ASN A 67 -2.40 -16.39 18.94
CA ASN A 67 -2.68 -14.97 18.68
C ASN A 67 -1.40 -14.13 18.67
N ALA A 68 -0.50 -14.35 19.62
CA ALA A 68 0.77 -13.65 19.70
C ALA A 68 1.66 -13.91 18.48
N ILE A 69 1.58 -15.12 17.89
CA ILE A 69 2.29 -15.46 16.65
C ILE A 69 1.77 -14.60 15.48
N PHE A 70 0.45 -14.52 15.30
CA PHE A 70 -0.13 -13.68 14.24
C PHE A 70 0.19 -12.19 14.43
N MET A 71 0.07 -11.69 15.67
CA MET A 71 0.41 -10.29 15.99
C MET A 71 1.89 -9.99 15.78
N PHE A 72 2.78 -10.93 16.09
CA PHE A 72 4.21 -10.78 15.81
C PHE A 72 4.51 -10.65 14.32
N HIS A 73 3.91 -11.51 13.47
CA HIS A 73 4.10 -11.42 12.02
C HIS A 73 3.47 -10.16 11.43
N LEU A 74 2.36 -9.67 12.00
CA LEU A 74 1.75 -8.40 11.61
C LEU A 74 2.70 -7.23 11.89
N ALA A 75 3.16 -7.11 13.15
CA ALA A 75 4.13 -6.09 13.57
C ALA A 75 5.45 -6.16 12.79
N LEU A 76 5.91 -7.37 12.44
CA LEU A 76 7.08 -7.55 11.60
C LEU A 76 6.86 -6.98 10.19
N SER A 77 5.71 -7.23 9.59
CA SER A 77 5.39 -6.70 8.26
C SER A 77 5.28 -5.18 8.25
N ASP A 78 4.67 -4.59 9.29
CA ASP A 78 4.53 -3.14 9.46
C ASP A 78 5.90 -2.48 9.65
N PHE A 79 6.74 -3.08 10.50
CA PHE A 79 8.10 -2.61 10.73
C PHE A 79 8.93 -2.61 9.44
N LEU A 80 8.90 -3.69 8.66
CA LEU A 80 9.62 -3.79 7.38
C LEU A 80 9.16 -2.71 6.38
N TYR A 81 7.86 -2.45 6.27
CA TYR A 81 7.35 -1.37 5.41
C TYR A 81 7.78 0.01 5.91
N VAL A 82 7.68 0.26 7.21
CA VAL A 82 8.07 1.55 7.80
C VAL A 82 9.55 1.85 7.56
N LEU A 83 10.44 0.85 7.63
CA LEU A 83 11.86 1.05 7.28
C LEU A 83 12.10 1.52 5.84
N SER A 84 11.16 1.27 4.93
CA SER A 84 11.24 1.71 3.53
C SER A 84 10.73 3.14 3.30
N LEU A 85 9.91 3.69 4.22
CA LEU A 85 9.29 5.01 4.10
C LEU A 85 10.27 6.18 3.92
N PRO A 86 11.48 6.22 4.54
CA PRO A 86 12.43 7.31 4.31
C PRO A 86 12.76 7.56 2.84
N THR A 87 12.86 6.49 2.05
CA THR A 87 13.12 6.61 0.60
C THR A 87 11.93 7.23 -0.14
N LEU A 88 10.71 6.94 0.30
CA LEU A 88 9.48 7.47 -0.28
C LEU A 88 9.24 8.93 0.12
N ILE A 89 9.54 9.28 1.38
CA ILE A 89 9.55 10.66 1.87
C ILE A 89 10.47 11.50 1.01
N TYR A 90 11.72 11.04 0.79
CA TYR A 90 12.68 11.73 -0.07
C TYR A 90 12.15 11.89 -1.50
N TYR A 91 11.61 10.82 -2.09
CA TYR A 91 11.07 10.84 -3.44
C TYR A 91 10.00 11.92 -3.64
N TYR A 92 9.04 12.04 -2.73
CA TYR A 92 7.99 13.05 -2.82
C TYR A 92 8.48 14.44 -2.41
N ALA A 93 9.38 14.56 -1.44
CA ALA A 93 10.00 15.84 -1.09
C ALA A 93 10.81 16.41 -2.27
N ASN A 94 11.48 15.56 -3.04
CA ASN A 94 12.26 15.93 -4.21
C ASN A 94 11.43 15.86 -5.52
N ARG A 95 10.15 16.25 -5.46
CA ARG A 95 9.28 16.42 -6.64
C ARG A 95 9.21 15.18 -7.57
N SER A 96 9.11 13.98 -7.01
CA SER A 96 9.08 12.70 -7.74
C SER A 96 10.41 12.28 -8.41
N HIS A 97 11.55 12.81 -7.95
CA HIS A 97 12.86 12.35 -8.44
C HIS A 97 13.39 11.19 -7.59
N TRP A 98 13.73 10.06 -8.26
CA TRP A 98 14.20 8.83 -7.61
C TRP A 98 15.69 8.53 -7.90
N PRO A 99 16.62 8.78 -6.95
CA PRO A 99 18.04 8.55 -7.15
C PRO A 99 18.55 7.15 -6.70
N PHE A 100 17.76 6.38 -5.95
CA PHE A 100 18.21 5.12 -5.31
C PHE A 100 18.29 3.90 -6.26
N GLY A 101 18.06 4.12 -7.55
CA GLY A 101 18.11 3.08 -8.59
C GLY A 101 16.90 2.14 -8.62
N VAL A 102 16.84 1.29 -9.65
CA VAL A 102 15.67 0.43 -9.94
C VAL A 102 15.42 -0.61 -8.85
N ALA A 103 16.48 -1.19 -8.28
CA ALA A 103 16.35 -2.23 -7.26
C ALA A 103 15.62 -1.71 -6.01
N ALA A 104 16.00 -0.54 -5.50
CA ALA A 104 15.35 0.07 -4.35
C ALA A 104 13.88 0.43 -4.66
N CYS A 105 13.57 0.92 -5.86
CA CYS A 105 12.18 1.19 -6.27
C CYS A 105 11.32 -0.09 -6.22
N LYS A 106 11.86 -1.20 -6.74
CA LYS A 106 11.19 -2.51 -6.68
C LYS A 106 11.00 -2.99 -5.25
N ILE A 107 12.01 -2.85 -4.38
CA ILE A 107 11.94 -3.26 -2.98
C ILE A 107 10.88 -2.45 -2.21
N VAL A 108 10.84 -1.13 -2.38
CA VAL A 108 9.86 -0.28 -1.68
C VAL A 108 8.43 -0.63 -2.11
N ARG A 109 8.21 -0.82 -3.41
CA ARG A 109 6.91 -1.27 -3.92
C ARG A 109 6.56 -2.67 -3.42
N PHE A 110 7.53 -3.59 -3.39
CA PHE A 110 7.35 -4.92 -2.81
C PHE A 110 6.88 -4.82 -1.37
N LEU A 111 7.59 -4.06 -0.53
CA LEU A 111 7.31 -3.94 0.90
C LEU A 111 5.94 -3.31 1.17
N PHE A 112 5.54 -2.30 0.39
CA PHE A 112 4.21 -1.69 0.47
C PHE A 112 3.10 -2.73 0.25
N TYR A 113 3.14 -3.43 -0.89
CA TYR A 113 2.13 -4.42 -1.22
C TYR A 113 2.21 -5.65 -0.30
N ALA A 114 3.42 -6.07 0.09
CA ALA A 114 3.62 -7.19 1.01
C ALA A 114 3.00 -6.89 2.38
N ASN A 115 3.24 -5.70 2.94
CA ASN A 115 2.60 -5.28 4.18
C ASN A 115 1.08 -5.23 4.06
N LEU A 116 0.55 -4.66 2.97
CA LEU A 116 -0.89 -4.58 2.73
C LEU A 116 -1.54 -5.97 2.69
N TYR A 117 -1.01 -6.90 1.87
CA TYR A 117 -1.58 -8.23 1.73
C TYR A 117 -1.35 -9.11 2.97
N CYS A 118 -0.16 -9.05 3.58
CA CYS A 118 0.11 -9.75 4.85
C CYS A 118 -0.87 -9.28 5.93
N SER A 119 -1.10 -7.98 6.08
CA SER A 119 -1.98 -7.44 7.10
C SER A 119 -3.42 -7.93 6.94
N ILE A 120 -3.96 -7.87 5.73
CA ILE A 120 -5.32 -8.35 5.43
C ILE A 120 -5.45 -9.84 5.77
N LEU A 121 -4.51 -10.67 5.32
CA LEU A 121 -4.57 -12.11 5.52
C LEU A 121 -4.36 -12.49 7.00
N LEU A 122 -3.41 -11.85 7.69
CA LEU A 122 -3.15 -12.09 9.12
C LEU A 122 -4.34 -11.65 9.99
N LEU A 123 -4.93 -10.48 9.73
CA LEU A 123 -6.13 -10.03 10.45
C LEU A 123 -7.32 -10.96 10.19
N THR A 124 -7.43 -11.50 8.98
CA THR A 124 -8.43 -12.53 8.65
C THR A 124 -8.18 -13.80 9.45
N CYS A 125 -6.93 -14.29 9.53
CA CYS A 125 -6.57 -15.44 10.34
C CYS A 125 -6.85 -15.21 11.84
N ILE A 126 -6.54 -14.01 12.38
CA ILE A 126 -6.84 -13.65 13.77
C ILE A 126 -8.35 -13.67 14.02
N SER A 127 -9.13 -13.11 13.10
CA SER A 127 -10.59 -13.06 13.20
C SER A 127 -11.21 -14.45 13.17
N LEU A 128 -10.76 -15.30 12.23
CA LEU A 128 -11.18 -16.71 12.15
C LEU A 128 -10.77 -17.50 13.40
N HIS A 129 -9.56 -17.26 13.91
CA HIS A 129 -9.08 -17.90 15.12
C HIS A 129 -9.94 -17.54 16.33
N ARG A 130 -10.30 -16.25 16.51
CA ARG A 130 -11.22 -15.81 17.57
C ARG A 130 -12.63 -16.38 17.37
N TYR A 131 -13.12 -16.39 16.14
CA TYR A 131 -14.43 -16.97 15.81
C TYR A 131 -14.51 -18.45 16.19
N MET A 132 -13.53 -19.27 15.81
CA MET A 132 -13.49 -20.68 16.18
C MET A 132 -13.44 -20.89 17.69
N GLY A 133 -12.67 -20.07 18.41
CA GLY A 133 -12.59 -20.14 19.87
C GLY A 133 -13.92 -19.85 20.57
N ILE A 134 -14.71 -18.93 20.04
CA ILE A 134 -16.00 -18.51 20.63
C ILE A 134 -17.14 -19.45 20.22
N CYS A 135 -17.28 -19.72 18.92
CA CYS A 135 -18.43 -20.45 18.38
C CYS A 135 -18.23 -21.98 18.37
N HIS A 136 -16.99 -22.48 18.42
CA HIS A 136 -16.68 -23.91 18.32
C HIS A 136 -15.63 -24.37 19.35
N PRO A 137 -15.89 -24.22 20.66
CA PRO A 137 -14.89 -24.45 21.71
C PRO A 137 -14.30 -25.87 21.74
N ILE A 138 -15.09 -26.90 21.42
CA ILE A 138 -14.61 -28.30 21.39
C ILE A 138 -13.64 -28.54 20.21
N LYS A 139 -13.93 -27.97 19.03
CA LYS A 139 -13.03 -28.03 17.87
C LYS A 139 -11.78 -27.17 18.06
N ALA A 140 -11.94 -26.03 18.73
CA ALA A 140 -10.87 -25.11 19.08
C ALA A 140 -9.76 -25.79 19.90
N LEU A 141 -10.11 -26.67 20.85
CA LEU A 141 -9.12 -27.39 21.67
C LEU A 141 -8.13 -28.24 20.85
N SER A 142 -8.57 -28.77 19.69
CA SER A 142 -7.73 -29.55 18.78
C SER A 142 -6.98 -28.67 17.77
N LEU A 143 -7.65 -27.65 17.22
CA LEU A 143 -7.15 -26.84 16.10
C LEU A 143 -6.29 -25.64 16.55
N ILE A 144 -6.54 -25.07 17.72
CA ILE A 144 -5.85 -23.89 18.24
C ILE A 144 -4.51 -24.30 18.88
N LYS A 145 -3.54 -24.66 18.04
CA LYS A 145 -2.16 -24.97 18.46
C LYS A 145 -1.18 -23.96 17.86
N PRO A 146 -0.12 -23.57 18.58
CA PRO A 146 0.92 -22.67 18.07
C PRO A 146 1.53 -23.14 16.73
N ARG A 147 1.65 -24.46 16.54
CA ARG A 147 2.12 -25.05 15.28
C ARG A 147 1.26 -24.68 14.08
N HIS A 148 -0.07 -24.70 14.22
CA HIS A 148 -0.98 -24.31 13.13
C HIS A 148 -0.89 -22.81 12.83
N ALA A 149 -0.67 -21.96 13.84
CA ALA A 149 -0.47 -20.53 13.63
C ALA A 149 0.83 -20.23 12.87
N HIS A 150 1.93 -20.92 13.18
CA HIS A 150 3.17 -20.82 12.41
C HIS A 150 2.99 -21.26 10.96
N LEU A 151 2.29 -22.39 10.72
CA LEU A 151 2.00 -22.87 9.37
C LEU A 151 1.12 -21.89 8.59
N ALA A 152 0.09 -21.33 9.22
CA ALA A 152 -0.77 -20.32 8.62
C ALA A 152 0.02 -19.05 8.26
N CYS A 153 0.88 -18.55 9.15
CA CYS A 153 1.74 -17.40 8.85
C CYS A 153 2.68 -17.70 7.68
N ALA A 154 3.31 -18.89 7.64
CA ALA A 154 4.16 -19.29 6.54
C ALA A 154 3.39 -19.34 5.21
N ALA A 155 2.16 -19.86 5.21
CA ALA A 155 1.29 -19.88 4.04
C ALA A 155 0.91 -18.46 3.58
N VAL A 156 0.62 -17.55 4.50
CA VAL A 156 0.36 -16.12 4.18
C VAL A 156 1.57 -15.50 3.50
N TRP A 157 2.78 -15.64 4.08
CA TRP A 157 4.00 -15.11 3.48
C TRP A 157 4.27 -15.69 2.10
N ALA A 158 4.09 -17.00 1.91
CA ALA A 158 4.23 -17.64 0.61
C ALA A 158 3.22 -17.11 -0.42
N ALA A 159 1.94 -17.02 -0.06
CA ALA A 159 0.89 -16.50 -0.93
C ALA A 159 1.18 -15.05 -1.36
N VAL A 160 1.57 -14.21 -0.41
CA VAL A 160 1.98 -12.82 -0.64
C VAL A 160 3.13 -12.77 -1.63
N VAL A 161 4.22 -13.49 -1.37
CA VAL A 161 5.37 -13.53 -2.28
C VAL A 161 4.95 -13.95 -3.69
N VAL A 162 4.19 -15.04 -3.84
CA VAL A 162 3.71 -15.55 -5.13
C VAL A 162 2.87 -14.52 -5.89
N CYS A 163 1.91 -13.88 -5.22
CA CYS A 163 1.07 -12.84 -5.84
C CYS A 163 1.86 -11.58 -6.22
N LEU A 164 2.94 -11.29 -5.51
CA LEU A 164 3.78 -10.12 -5.76
C LEU A 164 4.90 -10.35 -6.78
N VAL A 165 5.32 -11.59 -7.04
CA VAL A 165 6.36 -11.89 -8.05
C VAL A 165 6.04 -11.24 -9.41
N PRO A 166 4.82 -11.36 -9.99
CA PRO A 166 4.50 -10.71 -11.26
C PRO A 166 4.65 -9.19 -11.20
N ASN A 167 4.24 -8.56 -10.09
CA ASN A 167 4.37 -7.12 -9.89
C ASN A 167 5.86 -6.69 -9.93
N LEU A 168 6.78 -7.49 -9.41
CA LEU A 168 8.22 -7.19 -9.47
C LEU A 168 8.81 -7.31 -10.87
N VAL A 169 8.23 -8.17 -11.71
CA VAL A 169 8.66 -8.37 -13.10
C VAL A 169 8.19 -7.21 -13.97
N PHE A 170 6.93 -6.79 -13.83
CA PHE A 170 6.32 -5.76 -14.68
C PHE A 170 6.59 -4.31 -14.24
N VAL A 171 6.95 -4.08 -12.97
CA VAL A 171 7.33 -2.73 -12.51
C VAL A 171 8.63 -2.29 -13.17
N THR A 172 8.51 -1.31 -14.07
CA THR A 172 9.61 -0.58 -14.68
C THR A 172 9.59 0.86 -14.17
N THR A 173 10.77 1.42 -13.89
CA THR A 173 10.94 2.87 -13.72
C THR A 173 11.14 3.46 -15.11
N SER A 174 10.27 4.38 -15.54
CA SER A 174 10.51 5.18 -16.74
C SER A 174 11.83 5.92 -16.55
N ARG A 175 12.92 5.46 -17.18
CA ARG A 175 14.10 6.30 -17.31
C ARG A 175 13.70 7.44 -18.22
N ILE A 176 13.49 8.62 -17.65
CA ILE A 176 13.43 9.85 -18.42
C ILE A 176 14.87 10.06 -18.91
N PRO A 177 15.15 9.99 -20.23
CA PRO A 177 16.46 10.29 -20.77
C PRO A 177 16.84 11.76 -20.57
#